data_AF-A0A953IM98-F1
#
_entry.id   AF-A0A953IM98-F1
#
_cell.length_a   1.000
_cell.length_b   1.000
_cell.length_c   1.000
_cell.angle_alpha   90.00
_cell.angle_beta   90.00
_cell.angle_gamma   90.00
#
_symmetry.space_group_name_H-M   'P 1'
#
loop_
_entity.id
_entity.type
_entity.pdbx_description
1 polymer ?
#
loop_
_entity_poly.entity_id
_entity_poly.type
_entity_poly.pdbx_seq_one_letter_code
_entity_poly.pdbx_strand_id
1 'polypeptide(L)' 'AWLGNSSVATIPTLLDLLERGEIEGHSISPGDLLVFASVGAGMNSNAMVYRVPPAR' A
#
# COMPACT_ATOMS: atom_id res chain seq x y z
N ALA A 1 16.01 -2.72 -8.25
CA ALA A 1 15.18 -3.81 -8.81
C ALA A 1 14.80 -4.82 -7.72
N TRP A 2 14.32 -4.38 -6.53
CA TRP A 2 14.28 -5.27 -5.36
C TRP A 2 12.87 -5.79 -5.00
N LEU A 3 11.82 -5.02 -5.27
CA LEU A 3 10.44 -5.46 -5.02
C LEU A 3 9.76 -5.76 -6.36
N GLY A 4 10.01 -6.97 -6.87
CA GLY A 4 9.21 -7.52 -7.96
C GLY A 4 7.79 -7.83 -7.50
N ASN A 5 6.96 -8.34 -8.41
CA ASN A 5 5.63 -8.82 -8.07
C ASN A 5 5.74 -10.09 -7.20
N SER A 6 5.55 -9.95 -5.88
CA SER A 6 5.49 -11.06 -4.92
C SER A 6 4.08 -11.64 -4.79
N SER A 7 3.25 -11.46 -5.82
CA SER A 7 1.84 -11.82 -5.86
C SER A 7 1.09 -11.12 -4.73
N VAL A 8 0.25 -11.84 -3.99
CA VAL A 8 -0.59 -11.35 -2.88
C VAL A 8 0.20 -10.60 -1.79
N ALA A 9 1.49 -10.88 -1.62
CA ALA A 9 2.32 -10.23 -0.61
C ALA A 9 2.76 -8.81 -0.99
N THR A 10 2.60 -8.40 -2.25
CA THR A 10 3.15 -7.12 -2.74
C THR A 10 2.59 -5.93 -1.99
N ILE A 11 1.26 -5.87 -1.80
CA ILE A 11 0.60 -4.75 -1.10
C ILE A 11 1.02 -4.63 0.37
N PRO A 12 0.93 -5.68 1.21
CA PRO A 12 1.34 -5.56 2.60
C PRO A 12 2.84 -5.28 2.75
N THR A 13 3.70 -5.80 1.86
CA THR A 13 5.13 -5.44 1.87
C THR A 13 5.35 -3.97 1.54
N LEU A 14 4.67 -3.41 0.54
CA LEU A 14 4.78 -1.98 0.22
C LEU A 14 4.24 -1.10 1.36
N LEU A 15 3.17 -1.53 2.04
CA LEU A 15 2.66 -0.81 3.21
C LEU A 15 3.67 -0.80 4.35
N ASP A 16 4.28 -1.95 4.70
CA ASP A 16 5.31 -2.03 5.75
C ASP A 16 6.52 -1.14 5.44
N LEU A 17 6.99 -1.14 4.19
CA LEU A 17 8.09 -0.26 3.77
C LEU A 17 7.72 1.22 3.82
N LEU A 18 6.49 1.57 3.44
CA LEU A 18 6.00 2.94 3.50
C LEU A 18 5.89 3.43 4.96
N GLU A 19 5.37 2.58 5.86
CA GLU A 19 5.30 2.87 7.30
C GLU A 19 6.68 3.02 7.94
N ARG A 20 7.69 2.28 7.46
CA ARG A 20 9.09 2.39 7.89
C ARG A 20 9.84 3.58 7.30
N GLY A 21 9.24 4.31 6.35
CA GLY A 21 9.90 5.40 5.64
C GLY A 21 10.97 4.92 4.64
N GLU A 22 10.87 3.67 4.19
CA GLU A 22 11.82 3.05 3.24
C GLU A 22 11.43 3.29 1.77
N ILE A 23 10.35 4.03 1.51
CA ILE A 23 9.94 4.47 0.18
C ILE A 23 10.19 5.98 0.06
N GLU A 24 11.26 6.35 -0.63
CA GLU A 24 11.66 7.75 -0.80
C GLU A 24 10.55 8.59 -1.46
N GLY A 25 10.32 9.79 -0.93
CA GLY A 25 9.30 10.73 -1.44
C GLY A 25 7.87 10.40 -1.02
N HIS A 26 7.66 9.36 -0.21
CA HIS A 26 6.34 8.99 0.30
C HIS A 26 6.34 8.87 1.83
N SER A 27 5.25 9.32 2.45
CA SER A 27 5.04 9.23 3.91
C SER A 27 3.54 9.13 4.19
N ILE A 28 3.17 8.54 5.32
CA ILE A 28 1.79 8.46 5.78
C ILE A 28 1.60 9.42 6.96
N SER A 29 0.59 10.29 6.85
CA SER A 29 0.17 11.21 7.91
C SER A 29 -1.23 10.87 8.44
N PRO A 30 -1.54 11.23 9.70
CA PRO A 30 -2.88 11.09 10.24
C PRO A 30 -3.92 11.80 9.37
N GLY A 31 -5.02 11.11 9.05
CA GLY A 31 -6.07 11.62 8.18
C GLY A 31 -5.90 11.34 6.68
N ASP A 32 -4.72 10.87 6.25
CA ASP A 32 -4.46 10.53 4.85
C ASP A 32 -5.39 9.43 4.33
N LEU A 33 -5.61 9.44 3.01
CA LEU A 33 -6.33 8.39 2.30
C LEU A 33 -5.34 7.53 1.52
N LEU A 34 -5.28 6.26 1.86
CA LEU A 34 -4.51 5.26 1.13
C LEU A 34 -5.46 4.49 0.19
N VAL A 35 -5.05 4.33 -1.07
CA VAL A 35 -5.77 3.52 -2.06
C VAL A 35 -4.93 2.30 -2.38
N PHE A 36 -5.45 1.14 -2.04
CA PHE A 36 -4.88 -0.15 -2.40
C PHE A 36 -5.54 -0.66 -3.67
N ALA A 37 -4.76 -1.16 -4.61
CA ALA A 37 -5.27 -1.76 -5.84
C ALA A 37 -4.47 -3.03 -6.17
N SER A 38 -5.16 -4.11 -6.52
CA SER A 38 -4.55 -5.35 -6.98
C SER A 38 -5.24 -5.90 -8.22
N VAL A 39 -4.48 -6.68 -8.99
CA VAL A 39 -4.98 -7.47 -10.11
C VAL A 39 -4.50 -8.90 -9.91
N GLY A 40 -5.45 -9.84 -9.98
CA GLY A 40 -5.22 -11.27 -9.85
C GLY A 40 -5.51 -12.03 -11.14
N ALA A 41 -5.51 -13.36 -11.02
CA ALA A 41 -5.85 -14.26 -12.11
C ALA A 41 -7.23 -13.92 -12.72
N GLY A 42 -7.35 -14.10 -14.04
CA GLY A 42 -8.58 -13.78 -14.76
C GLY A 42 -8.90 -12.29 -14.83
N MET A 43 -7.91 -11.41 -14.61
CA MET A 43 -8.07 -9.96 -14.52
C MET A 43 -9.05 -9.52 -13.42
N ASN A 44 -9.20 -10.34 -12.38
CA ASN A 44 -9.94 -9.94 -11.20
C ASN A 44 -9.23 -8.74 -10.55
N SER A 45 -9.95 -7.63 -10.38
CA SER A 45 -9.42 -6.41 -9.78
C SER A 45 -10.05 -6.18 -8.42
N ASN A 46 -9.23 -5.79 -7.44
CA ASN A 46 -9.68 -5.35 -6.12
C ASN A 46 -9.16 -3.93 -5.88
N ALA A 47 -10.00 -3.08 -5.28
CA ALA A 47 -9.61 -1.77 -4.78
C ALA A 47 -10.20 -1.53 -3.39
N MET A 48 -9.39 -0.99 -2.49
CA MET A 48 -9.79 -0.63 -1.13
C MET A 48 -9.27 0.75 -0.78
N VAL A 49 -10.11 1.57 -0.15
CA VAL A 49 -9.73 2.87 0.40
C VAL A 49 -9.62 2.74 1.91
N TYR A 50 -8.50 3.17 2.47
CA TYR A 50 -8.25 3.24 3.91
C TYR A 50 -8.00 4.68 4.33
N ARG A 51 -8.68 5.12 5.38
CA ARG A 51 -8.39 6.41 6.02
C ARG A 51 -7.51 6.16 7.24
N VAL A 52 -6.34 6.77 7.25
CA VAL A 52 -5.45 6.77 8.41
C VAL A 52 -6.16 7.52 9.54
N PRO A 53 -6.23 6.96 10.76
CA PRO A 53 -6.87 7.64 11.88
C PRO A 53 -6.29 9.05 12.08
N PRO A 54 -7.12 10.05 12.40
CA PRO A 54 -6.61 11.38 12.72
C PRO A 54 -5.77 11.34 14.01
N ALA A 55 -4.82 12.26 14.13
CA ALA A 55 -4.13 12.48 15.39
C ALA A 55 -5.16 12.90 16.44
N ARG A 56 -5.02 12.38 17.65
CA ARG A 56 -5.87 12.76 18.78
C ARG A 56 -5.64 14.20 19.18
#